data_AF-A0A3B9PKH3-F1
#
_entry.id   AF-A0A3B9PKH3-F1
#
_cell.length_a   1.000
_cell.length_b   1.000
_cell.length_c   1.000
_cell.angle_alpha   90.00
_cell.angle_beta   90.00
_cell.angle_gamma   90.00
#
_symmetry.space_group_name_H-M   'P 1'
#
loop_
_entity.id
_entity.type
_entity.pdbx_description
1 polymer ?
#
loop_
_entity_poly.entity_id
_entity_poly.type
_entity_poly.pdbx_seq_one_letter_code
_entity_poly.pdbx_strand_id
1 'polypeptide(L)'
;MKLQLTLPEQRVAAETCIRVEASSRLHLGFLDPNASLGRRFGSLGLVIDAYPTRLELSPARDNLIESDDPRQQDAVRRLSRHLDTLQRETGRPQPMHVRLRSAPPAHSGFGSGTQLALALSLIHI
;
A
#
# COMPACT_ATOMS: atom_id res chain seq x y z
N MET A 1 35.30 -25.51 -37.28
CA MET A 1 35.26 -25.89 -35.84
C MET A 1 34.47 -24.81 -35.09
N LYS A 2 33.72 -25.20 -34.06
CA LYS A 2 32.57 -24.53 -33.40
C LYS A 2 32.82 -23.10 -32.85
N LEU A 3 31.73 -22.31 -32.84
CA LEU A 3 31.16 -21.36 -31.83
C LEU A 3 32.09 -20.83 -30.72
N GLN A 4 32.00 -19.58 -30.25
CA GLN A 4 30.83 -18.99 -29.60
C GLN A 4 30.98 -17.47 -29.43
N LEU A 5 29.87 -16.73 -29.57
CA LEU A 5 29.74 -15.37 -29.03
C LEU A 5 29.83 -15.40 -27.50
N THR A 6 30.48 -14.40 -26.91
CA THR A 6 30.24 -14.03 -25.51
C THR A 6 30.06 -12.52 -25.46
N LEU A 7 28.81 -12.09 -25.66
CA LEU A 7 28.38 -10.76 -25.26
C LEU A 7 28.51 -10.69 -23.73
N PRO A 8 29.11 -9.63 -23.15
CA PRO A 8 29.20 -9.51 -21.71
C PRO A 8 27.79 -9.52 -21.12
N GLU A 9 27.65 -10.39 -20.12
CA GLU A 9 26.41 -10.75 -19.45
C GLU A 9 25.54 -9.54 -19.14
N GLN A 10 24.29 -9.62 -19.57
CA GLN A 10 23.24 -8.80 -19.02
C GLN A 10 23.27 -8.98 -17.50
N ARG A 11 23.67 -7.94 -16.78
CA ARG A 11 23.30 -7.79 -15.39
C ARG A 11 21.77 -7.80 -15.36
N VAL A 12 21.20 -8.96 -15.07
CA VAL A 12 19.82 -9.09 -14.61
C VAL A 12 19.75 -8.17 -13.40
N ALA A 13 19.11 -7.01 -13.55
CA ALA A 13 18.86 -6.10 -12.46
C ALA A 13 18.12 -6.91 -11.38
N ALA A 14 18.71 -7.03 -10.20
CA ALA A 14 18.04 -7.65 -9.07
C ALA A 14 16.66 -6.99 -8.94
N GLU A 15 15.61 -7.79 -9.06
CA GLU A 15 14.22 -7.35 -8.90
C GLU A 15 14.11 -6.63 -7.55
N THR A 16 14.11 -5.30 -7.59
CA THR A 16 14.12 -4.50 -6.37
C THR A 16 12.71 -4.56 -5.79
N CYS A 17 12.53 -5.40 -4.78
CA CYS A 17 11.28 -5.56 -4.06
C CYS A 17 11.30 -4.66 -2.81
N ILE A 18 10.36 -3.72 -2.73
CA ILE A 18 10.17 -2.82 -1.59
C ILE A 18 9.10 -3.41 -0.69
N ARG A 19 9.40 -3.55 0.61
CA ARG A 19 8.42 -3.95 1.63
C ARG A 19 7.98 -2.74 2.44
N VAL A 20 6.68 -2.56 2.57
CA VAL A 20 6.10 -1.50 3.40
C VAL A 20 5.19 -2.13 4.44
N GLU A 21 5.37 -1.71 5.69
CA GLU A 21 4.48 -2.04 6.80
C GLU A 21 3.89 -0.75 7.38
N ALA A 22 2.56 -0.75 7.57
CA ALA A 22 1.84 0.32 8.24
C ALA A 22 1.00 -0.25 9.39
N SER A 23 1.26 0.21 10.61
CA SER A 23 0.56 -0.24 11.82
C SER A 23 -0.92 0.12 11.80
N SER A 24 -1.75 -0.71 12.42
CA SER A 24 -3.17 -0.40 12.61
C SER A 24 -3.36 0.75 13.61
N ARG A 25 -4.52 1.42 13.52
CA ARG A 25 -4.94 2.41 14.51
C ARG A 25 -6.38 2.19 14.94
N LEU A 26 -6.63 2.19 16.24
CA LEU A 26 -7.99 2.28 16.78
C LEU A 26 -8.41 3.74 16.83
N HIS A 27 -9.60 4.06 16.31
CA HIS A 27 -10.20 5.39 16.44
C HIS A 27 -11.13 5.42 17.65
N LEU A 28 -10.79 6.22 18.67
CA LEU A 28 -11.50 6.27 19.95
C LEU A 28 -12.60 7.35 19.99
N GLY A 29 -13.13 7.70 18.81
CA GLY A 29 -14.22 8.66 18.67
C GLY A 29 -13.77 10.10 18.45
N PHE A 30 -14.77 10.98 18.35
CA PHE A 30 -14.56 12.39 18.09
C PHE A 30 -14.54 13.21 19.37
N LEU A 31 -13.61 14.14 19.44
CA LEU A 31 -13.53 15.19 20.45
C LEU A 31 -14.25 16.42 19.91
N ASP A 32 -15.07 17.06 20.74
CA ASP A 32 -15.73 18.33 20.47
C ASP A 32 -16.40 18.46 19.07
N PRO A 33 -17.39 17.61 18.70
CA PRO A 33 -18.06 17.71 17.41
C PRO A 33 -18.83 19.02 17.20
N ASN A 34 -19.26 19.67 18.28
CA ASN A 34 -20.03 20.92 18.25
C ASN A 34 -19.16 22.19 18.26
N ALA A 35 -17.82 22.05 18.24
CA ALA A 35 -16.86 23.16 18.23
C ALA A 35 -16.89 24.09 19.45
N SER A 36 -17.29 23.57 20.61
CA SER A 36 -17.27 24.32 21.87
C SER A 36 -15.86 24.79 22.28
N LEU A 37 -14.80 24.18 21.74
CA LEU A 37 -13.39 24.52 21.94
C LEU A 37 -12.80 25.36 20.78
N GLY A 38 -13.65 25.89 19.90
CA GLY A 38 -13.23 26.78 18.80
C GLY A 38 -12.77 26.09 17.52
N ARG A 39 -12.77 24.74 17.47
CA ARG A 39 -12.56 23.97 16.23
C ARG A 39 -13.56 22.83 16.13
N ARG A 40 -14.14 22.63 14.95
CA ARG A 40 -15.00 21.47 14.69
C ARG A 40 -14.14 20.23 14.57
N PHE A 41 -14.52 19.20 15.32
CA PHE A 41 -13.90 17.88 15.31
C PHE A 41 -12.44 17.85 15.80
N GLY A 42 -12.17 16.90 16.69
CA GLY A 42 -10.87 16.31 16.94
C GLY A 42 -11.06 14.80 17.02
N SER A 43 -9.97 14.03 17.04
CA SER A 43 -10.07 12.60 17.31
C SER A 43 -8.86 12.13 18.09
N LEU A 44 -9.04 11.03 18.82
CA LEU A 44 -7.96 10.30 19.44
C LEU A 44 -7.76 8.98 18.71
N GLY A 45 -6.51 8.69 18.34
CA GLY A 45 -6.12 7.43 17.74
C GLY A 45 -5.10 6.71 18.62
N LEU A 46 -5.23 5.39 18.74
CA LEU A 46 -4.22 4.54 19.36
C LEU A 46 -3.59 3.65 18.30
N VAL A 47 -2.28 3.76 18.10
CA VAL A 47 -1.53 2.84 17.23
C VAL A 47 -1.40 1.50 17.97
N ILE A 48 -1.60 0.40 17.24
CA ILE A 48 -1.47 -0.96 17.75
C ILE A 48 -0.57 -1.79 16.84
N ASP A 49 0.15 -2.74 17.42
CA ASP A 49 1.03 -3.66 16.68
C ASP A 49 0.27 -4.84 16.04
N ALA A 50 -1.01 -4.98 16.35
CA ALA A 50 -1.87 -6.01 15.77
C ALA A 50 -2.41 -5.61 14.39
N TYR A 51 -2.59 -6.61 13.51
CA TYR A 51 -3.18 -6.46 12.18
C TYR A 51 -2.50 -5.39 11.28
N PRO A 52 -1.17 -5.42 11.09
CA PRO A 52 -0.52 -4.46 10.21
C PRO A 52 -0.95 -4.66 8.76
N THR A 53 -0.99 -3.54 8.02
CA THR A 53 -1.01 -3.57 6.55
C THR A 53 0.40 -3.84 6.05
N ARG A 54 0.59 -4.89 5.26
CA ARG A 54 1.88 -5.28 4.68
C ARG A 54 1.77 -5.38 3.17
N LEU A 55 2.61 -4.62 2.48
CA LEU A 55 2.71 -4.62 1.02
C LEU A 55 4.12 -5.02 0.60
N GLU A 56 4.21 -5.76 -0.49
CA GLU A 56 5.44 -5.95 -1.25
C GLU A 56 5.24 -5.41 -2.65
N LEU A 57 6.20 -4.63 -3.14
CA LEU A 57 6.09 -3.94 -4.43
C LEU A 57 7.33 -4.15 -5.27
N SER A 58 7.13 -4.37 -6.56
CA SER A 58 8.21 -4.51 -7.53
C SER A 58 7.82 -3.90 -8.88
N PRO A 59 8.79 -3.50 -9.73
CA PRO A 59 8.50 -3.10 -11.10
C PRO A 59 7.80 -4.22 -11.88
N ALA A 60 6.84 -3.87 -12.74
CA ALA A 60 6.10 -4.83 -13.55
C ALA A 60 5.93 -4.35 -14.99
N ARG A 61 5.42 -5.24 -15.86
CA ARG A 61 5.00 -4.88 -17.23
C ARG A 61 3.69 -4.11 -17.23
N ASP A 62 2.76 -4.53 -16.38
CA ASP A 62 1.44 -3.96 -16.18
C ASP A 62 1.16 -3.85 -14.69
N ASN A 63 0.28 -2.91 -14.29
CA ASN A 63 -0.18 -2.83 -12.91
C ASN A 63 -0.88 -4.15 -12.53
N LEU A 64 -0.36 -4.82 -11.52
CA LEU A 64 -0.94 -6.05 -10.98
C LEU A 64 -1.04 -5.90 -9.47
N ILE A 65 -2.23 -6.15 -8.91
CA ILE A 65 -2.45 -6.13 -7.47
C ILE A 65 -3.11 -7.43 -7.07
N GLU A 66 -2.48 -8.17 -6.16
CA GLU A 66 -2.94 -9.48 -5.75
C GLU A 66 -2.76 -9.71 -4.24
N SER A 67 -3.49 -10.70 -3.74
CA SER A 67 -3.41 -11.21 -2.37
C SER A 67 -3.56 -12.72 -2.42
N ASP A 68 -2.76 -13.42 -1.62
CA ASP A 68 -2.89 -14.87 -1.46
C ASP A 68 -4.11 -15.25 -0.58
N ASP A 69 -4.71 -14.28 0.14
CA ASP A 69 -5.93 -14.46 0.93
C ASP A 69 -7.17 -13.92 0.18
N PRO A 70 -8.13 -14.79 -0.21
CA PRO A 70 -9.38 -14.39 -0.87
C PRO A 70 -10.25 -13.44 -0.05
N ARG A 71 -10.11 -13.42 1.28
CA ARG A 71 -10.86 -12.50 2.15
C ARG A 71 -10.45 -11.03 1.95
N GLN A 72 -9.31 -10.79 1.31
CA GLN A 72 -8.74 -9.46 1.08
C GLN A 72 -9.13 -8.85 -0.28
N GLN A 73 -10.05 -9.47 -1.03
CA GLN A 73 -10.48 -8.95 -2.35
C GLN A 73 -10.95 -7.50 -2.31
N ASP A 74 -11.59 -7.07 -1.21
CA ASP A 74 -12.01 -5.68 -1.07
C ASP A 74 -10.83 -4.71 -0.87
N ALA A 75 -9.82 -5.13 -0.10
CA ALA A 75 -8.57 -4.37 0.06
C ALA A 75 -7.81 -4.27 -1.28
N VAL A 76 -7.75 -5.35 -2.06
CA VAL A 76 -7.17 -5.37 -3.41
C VAL A 76 -7.85 -4.34 -4.34
N ARG A 77 -9.19 -4.31 -4.37
CA ARG A 77 -9.93 -3.31 -5.16
C ARG A 77 -9.65 -1.88 -4.72
N ARG A 78 -9.54 -1.63 -3.40
CA ARG A 78 -9.20 -0.30 -2.86
C ARG A 78 -7.78 0.09 -3.23
N LEU A 79 -6.80 -0.81 -3.13
CA LEU A 79 -5.42 -0.59 -3.54
C LEU A 79 -5.32 -0.22 -5.02
N SER A 80 -6.09 -0.87 -5.91
CA SER A 80 -6.13 -0.49 -7.33
C SER A 80 -6.57 0.95 -7.53
N ARG A 81 -7.65 1.38 -6.87
CA ARG A 81 -8.09 2.79 -6.94
C ARG A 81 -7.06 3.76 -6.36
N HIS A 82 -6.35 3.35 -5.30
CA HIS A 82 -5.28 4.16 -4.72
C HIS A 82 -4.07 4.26 -5.65
N LEU A 83 -3.68 3.17 -6.31
CA LEU A 83 -2.59 3.17 -7.29
C LEU A 83 -2.92 4.05 -8.48
N ASP A 84 -4.12 3.90 -9.07
CA ASP A 84 -4.58 4.74 -10.17
C ASP A 84 -4.59 6.22 -9.79
N THR A 85 -4.99 6.52 -8.55
CA THR A 85 -4.98 7.89 -8.04
C THR A 85 -3.56 8.39 -7.84
N LEU A 86 -2.70 7.63 -7.19
CA LEU A 86 -1.31 7.99 -6.96
C LEU A 86 -0.58 8.28 -8.28
N GLN A 87 -0.69 7.39 -9.27
CA GLN A 87 -0.04 7.55 -10.57
C GLN A 87 -0.54 8.79 -11.32
N ARG A 88 -1.85 9.07 -11.26
CA ARG A 88 -2.45 10.26 -11.87
C ARG A 88 -2.00 11.56 -11.20
N GLU A 89 -2.08 11.63 -9.87
CA GLU A 89 -1.77 12.86 -9.12
C GLU A 89 -0.26 13.14 -9.10
N THR A 90 0.59 12.11 -9.17
CA THR A 90 2.06 12.28 -9.18
C THR A 90 2.65 12.39 -10.59
N GLY A 91 1.89 12.05 -11.65
CA GLY A 91 2.39 11.98 -13.01
C GLY A 91 3.40 10.86 -13.26
N ARG A 92 3.36 9.79 -12.45
CA ARG A 92 4.32 8.67 -12.47
C ARG A 92 3.61 7.37 -12.85
N PRO A 93 3.55 7.00 -14.14
CA PRO A 93 2.76 5.88 -14.62
C PRO A 93 3.51 4.54 -14.61
N GLN A 94 4.66 4.44 -13.93
CA GLN A 94 5.47 3.23 -13.92
C GLN A 94 4.63 2.05 -13.40
N PRO A 95 4.50 0.95 -14.19
CA PRO A 95 3.69 -0.17 -13.76
C PRO A 95 4.32 -0.93 -12.59
N MET A 96 3.47 -1.40 -11.68
CA MET A 96 3.91 -2.02 -10.44
C MET A 96 3.15 -3.31 -10.15
N HIS A 97 3.87 -4.32 -9.67
CA HIS A 97 3.28 -5.49 -9.03
C HIS A 97 3.21 -5.26 -7.53
N VAL A 98 1.99 -5.21 -6.98
CA VAL A 98 1.71 -5.01 -5.56
C VAL A 98 1.12 -6.28 -4.98
N ARG A 99 1.83 -6.90 -4.04
CA ARG A 99 1.32 -8.04 -3.28
C ARG A 99 0.87 -7.56 -1.91
N LEU A 100 -0.41 -7.72 -1.63
CA LEU A 100 -0.98 -7.53 -0.30
C LEU A 100 -0.73 -8.79 0.53
N ARG A 101 0.17 -8.69 1.51
CA ARG A 101 0.51 -9.81 2.41
C ARG A 101 -0.43 -9.90 3.61
N SER A 102 -0.86 -8.75 4.12
CA SER A 102 -1.89 -8.67 5.15
C SER A 102 -2.54 -7.29 5.16
N ALA A 103 -3.80 -7.23 5.54
CA ALA A 103 -4.47 -5.99 5.92
C ALA A 103 -5.49 -6.25 7.04
N PRO A 104 -5.73 -5.26 7.92
CA PRO A 104 -6.79 -5.34 8.91
C PRO A 104 -8.16 -5.48 8.22
N PRO A 105 -9.11 -6.22 8.82
CA PRO A 105 -10.45 -6.35 8.27
C PRO A 105 -11.11 -4.99 8.00
N ALA A 106 -11.84 -4.91 6.90
CA ALA A 106 -12.55 -3.69 6.54
C ALA A 106 -13.62 -3.35 7.59
N HIS A 107 -13.79 -2.06 7.88
CA HIS A 107 -14.83 -1.54 8.77
C HIS A 107 -14.77 -2.02 10.23
N SER A 108 -13.64 -2.59 10.68
CA SER A 108 -13.45 -3.04 12.07
C SER A 108 -12.80 -2.00 12.99
N GLY A 109 -12.82 -0.71 12.62
CA GLY A 109 -12.27 0.36 13.45
C GLY A 109 -10.73 0.48 13.44
N PHE A 110 -10.01 -0.34 12.67
CA PHE A 110 -8.54 -0.34 12.59
C PHE A 110 -7.94 0.66 11.57
N GLY A 111 -8.77 1.50 10.94
CA GLY A 111 -8.30 2.48 9.97
C GLY A 111 -7.76 1.90 8.66
N SER A 112 -8.20 0.70 8.26
CA SER A 112 -7.66 -0.05 7.12
C SER A 112 -7.62 0.73 5.81
N GLY A 113 -8.62 1.57 5.52
CA GLY A 113 -8.62 2.43 4.32
C GLY A 113 -7.46 3.42 4.30
N THR A 114 -7.27 4.17 5.39
CA THR A 114 -6.14 5.12 5.52
C THR A 114 -4.80 4.40 5.47
N GLN A 115 -4.67 3.26 6.16
CA GLN A 115 -3.41 2.53 6.19
C GLN A 115 -3.04 1.94 4.83
N LEU A 116 -3.99 1.43 4.05
CA LEU A 116 -3.73 0.96 2.67
C LEU A 116 -3.25 2.11 1.78
N ALA A 117 -3.91 3.26 1.83
CA ALA A 117 -3.54 4.42 1.02
C ALA A 117 -2.14 4.94 1.39
N LEU A 118 -1.84 5.07 2.69
CA LEU A 118 -0.55 5.57 3.16
C LEU A 118 0.57 4.58 2.90
N ALA A 119 0.37 3.27 3.13
CA ALA A 119 1.36 2.24 2.83
C ALA A 119 1.77 2.26 1.35
N LEU A 120 0.82 2.46 0.44
CA LEU A 120 1.10 2.58 -0.99
C LEU A 120 1.80 3.91 -1.34
N SER A 121 1.44 5.01 -0.69
CA SER A 121 1.94 6.36 -0.99
C SER A 121 3.32 6.65 -0.39
N LEU A 122 3.76 5.90 0.62
CA LEU A 122 5.10 6.02 1.23
C LEU A 122 6.23 5.68 0.25
N ILE A 123 5.88 5.17 -0.92
CA ILE A 123 6.81 4.70 -1.93
C ILE A 123 7.10 5.87 -2.86
N HIS A 124 8.27 6.50 -2.65
CA HIS A 124 8.85 7.41 -3.63
C HIS A 124 9.55 6.58 -4.71
N ILE A 125 8.97 6.54 -5.92
CA ILE A 125 9.63 6.04 -7.14
C ILE A 125 9.95 7.22 -8.04
#